data_AF-A0A0Q4X725-F1
#
_entry.id   AF-A0A0Q4X725-F1
#
_cell.length_a   1.000
_cell.length_b   1.000
_cell.length_c   1.000
_cell.angle_alpha   90.00
_cell.angle_beta   90.00
_cell.angle_gamma   90.00
#
_symmetry.space_group_name_H-M   'P 1'
#
loop_
_entity.id
_entity.type
_entity.pdbx_description
1 polymer ?
#
loop_
_entity_poly.entity_id
_entity_poly.type
_entity_poly.pdbx_seq_one_letter_code
_entity_poly.pdbx_strand_id
1 'polypeptide(L)' 'MADIRHAYSDPIEQGAQARIHGHPKDACPYPRDSEDRTSWMEGYDGTPREDGPDMPSGESRR' A
#
# COMPACT_ATOMS: atom_id res chain seq x y z
N MET A 1 1.98 22.00 -13.33
CA MET A 1 1.18 22.30 -12.11
C MET A 1 0.66 20.98 -11.59
N ALA A 2 0.89 20.70 -10.32
CA ALA A 2 0.71 19.42 -9.65
C ALA A 2 -0.69 18.83 -9.89
N ASP A 3 -0.72 17.54 -10.15
CA ASP A 3 -1.92 16.72 -10.24
C ASP A 3 -2.57 16.66 -8.84
N ILE A 4 -3.44 17.64 -8.54
CA ILE A 4 -4.28 17.66 -7.32
C ILE A 4 -5.50 16.72 -7.50
N ARG A 5 -5.39 15.68 -8.35
CA ARG A 5 -6.39 14.61 -8.40
C ARG A 5 -6.13 13.54 -7.34
N HIS A 6 -4.95 13.59 -6.70
CA HIS A 6 -4.56 12.82 -5.51
C HIS A 6 -5.38 13.11 -4.23
N ALA A 7 -6.45 13.93 -4.28
CA ALA A 7 -7.31 14.16 -3.12
C ALA A 7 -8.21 12.96 -2.78
N TYR A 8 -8.26 11.94 -3.64
CA TYR A 8 -8.95 10.68 -3.42
C TYR A 8 -8.03 9.54 -3.90
N SER A 9 -6.92 9.29 -3.19
CA SER A 9 -6.12 8.09 -3.46
C SER A 9 -7.02 6.87 -3.39
N ASP A 10 -7.01 6.05 -4.44
CA ASP A 10 -7.83 4.85 -4.50
C ASP A 10 -7.59 3.99 -3.25
N PRO A 11 -8.60 3.29 -2.71
CA PRO A 11 -8.43 2.47 -1.51
C PRO A 11 -7.25 1.49 -1.67
N ILE A 12 -7.03 0.97 -2.88
CA ILE A 12 -5.90 0.12 -3.26
C ILE A 12 -4.55 0.82 -3.00
N GLU A 13 -4.37 2.06 -3.47
CA GLU A 13 -3.13 2.81 -3.26
C GLU A 13 -2.90 3.11 -1.78
N GLN A 14 -3.96 3.44 -1.05
CA GLN A 14 -3.90 3.65 0.39
C GLN A 14 -3.47 2.37 1.14
N GLY A 15 -3.96 1.20 0.70
CA GLY A 15 -3.54 -0.09 1.23
C GLY A 15 -2.07 -0.38 0.97
N ALA A 16 -1.61 -0.11 -0.26
CA ALA A 16 -0.21 -0.24 -0.64
C ALA A 16 0.69 0.71 0.17
N GLN A 17 0.28 1.96 0.36
CA GLN A 17 1.03 2.90 1.21
C GLN A 17 1.06 2.44 2.67
N ALA A 18 -0.06 1.97 3.21
CA ALA A 18 -0.09 1.44 4.57
C ALA A 18 0.92 0.30 4.75
N ARG A 19 1.08 -0.60 3.76
CA ARG A 19 2.11 -1.66 3.80
C ARG A 19 3.53 -1.09 3.74
N ILE A 20 3.80 -0.11 2.86
CA ILE A 20 5.13 0.52 2.67
C ILE A 20 5.55 1.26 3.94
N HIS A 21 4.61 1.94 4.56
CA HIS A 21 4.82 2.68 5.81
C HIS A 21 4.78 1.76 7.06
N GLY A 22 4.46 0.46 6.91
CA GLY A 22 4.40 -0.49 8.01
C GLY A 22 3.18 -0.36 8.93
N HIS A 23 2.11 0.29 8.46
CA HIS A 23 0.83 0.31 9.16
C HIS A 23 0.18 -1.09 9.16
N PRO A 24 -0.56 -1.47 10.22
CA PRO A 24 -1.30 -2.73 10.25
C PRO A 24 -2.59 -2.67 9.42
N LYS A 25 -3.14 -3.84 9.04
CA LYS A 25 -4.47 -3.97 8.39
C LYS A 25 -5.62 -3.35 9.19
N ASP A 26 -5.41 -3.14 10.49
CA ASP A 26 -6.36 -2.49 11.41
C ASP A 26 -6.37 -0.96 11.29
N ALA A 27 -5.35 -0.36 10.66
CA ALA A 27 -5.34 1.07 10.32
C ALA A 27 -6.27 1.41 9.14
N CYS A 28 -6.93 0.41 8.55
CA CYS A 28 -7.91 0.59 7.50
C CYS A 28 -9.09 1.43 8.02
N PRO A 29 -9.33 2.64 7.47
CA PRO A 29 -10.41 3.52 7.93
C PRO A 29 -11.80 3.07 7.45
N TYR A 30 -11.86 2.04 6.60
CA TYR A 30 -13.06 1.56 5.96
C TYR A 30 -13.82 0.51 6.80
N PRO A 31 -15.16 0.54 6.82
CA PRO A 31 -16.00 -0.48 7.45
C PRO A 31 -15.69 -1.88 6.92
N ARG A 32 -15.93 -2.92 7.74
CA ARG A 32 -15.67 -4.31 7.34
C ARG A 32 -16.48 -4.76 6.11
N ASP A 33 -17.66 -4.19 5.93
CA ASP A 33 -18.63 -4.56 4.90
C ASP A 33 -18.57 -3.65 3.65
N SER A 34 -17.61 -2.72 3.56
CA SER A 34 -17.47 -1.81 2.42
C SER A 34 -16.54 -2.39 1.35
N GLU A 35 -16.92 -2.19 0.08
CA GLU A 35 -16.08 -2.54 -1.07
C GLU A 35 -14.72 -1.84 -1.02
N ASP A 36 -14.66 -0.60 -0.51
CA ASP A 36 -13.41 0.13 -0.29
C ASP A 36 -12.43 -0.62 0.62
N ARG A 37 -12.92 -1.35 1.64
CA ARG A 37 -12.05 -2.17 2.50
C ARG A 37 -11.47 -3.32 1.71
N THR A 38 -12.26 -3.96 0.85
CA THR A 38 -11.77 -5.04 -0.02
C THR A 38 -10.66 -4.50 -0.91
N SER A 39 -10.88 -3.39 -1.61
CA SER A 39 -9.88 -2.74 -2.45
C SER A 39 -8.63 -2.31 -1.65
N TRP A 40 -8.80 -1.76 -0.45
CA TRP A 40 -7.68 -1.43 0.43
C TRP A 40 -6.89 -2.65 0.88
N MET A 41 -7.59 -3.73 1.24
CA MET A 41 -6.96 -4.99 1.59
C MET A 41 -6.23 -5.60 0.39
N GLU A 42 -6.73 -5.46 -0.83
CA GLU A 42 -6.05 -5.91 -2.05
C GLU A 42 -4.71 -5.20 -2.25
N GLY A 43 -4.68 -3.87 -2.12
CA GLY A 43 -3.44 -3.10 -2.22
C GLY A 43 -2.45 -3.38 -1.08
N TYR A 44 -2.98 -3.59 0.13
CA TYR A 44 -2.19 -3.91 1.33
C TYR A 44 -1.60 -5.32 1.28
N ASP A 45 -2.43 -6.33 1.01
CA ASP A 45 -2.01 -7.72 0.82
C ASP A 45 -1.02 -7.81 -0.34
N GLY A 46 -1.17 -6.87 -1.28
CA GLY A 46 -0.18 -6.57 -2.28
C GLY A 46 0.06 -7.78 -3.14
N THR A 47 -1.02 -8.43 -3.61
CA THR A 47 -1.00 -9.57 -4.52
C THR A 47 0.13 -9.37 -5.51
N PRO A 48 1.29 -9.99 -5.27
CA PRO A 48 2.47 -9.65 -6.01
C PRO A 48 2.33 -10.42 -7.29
N ARG A 49 1.89 -9.74 -8.35
CA ARG A 49 2.34 -10.13 -9.67
C ARG A 49 3.73 -9.51 -9.82
N GLU A 50 4.70 -10.14 -9.15
CA GLU A 50 6.14 -9.95 -9.39
C GLU A 50 6.72 -8.57 -9.03
N ASP A 51 6.73 -8.17 -7.76
CA ASP A 51 7.78 -7.24 -7.29
C ASP A 51 8.33 -7.77 -5.96
N GLY A 52 9.36 -8.61 -6.11
CA GLY A 52 10.14 -9.10 -4.99
C GLY A 52 10.74 -7.93 -4.20
N PRO A 53 11.02 -8.12 -2.90
CA PRO A 53 11.60 -7.07 -2.10
C PRO A 53 12.95 -6.65 -2.70
N ASP A 54 12.98 -5.49 -3.37
CA ASP A 54 14.22 -4.77 -3.58
C ASP A 54 14.70 -4.31 -2.21
N MET A 55 15.53 -5.14 -1.58
CA MET A 55 16.76 -4.76 -0.89
C MET A 55 17.36 -5.99 -0.17
N PRO A 56 18.69 -6.10 -0.16
CA PRO A 56 19.37 -5.53 0.99
C PRO A 56 20.28 -4.38 0.59
N SER A 57 19.94 -3.24 1.16
CA SER A 57 20.82 -2.19 1.63
C SER A 57 22.24 -2.72 1.93
N GLY A 58 23.25 -2.12 1.31
CA GLY A 58 24.61 -2.15 1.82
C GLY A 58 25.51 -3.27 1.31
N GLU A 59 25.85 -3.22 0.02
CA GLU A 59 27.20 -3.56 -0.42
C GLU A 59 28.18 -2.53 0.18
N SER A 60 28.50 -2.71 1.45
CA SER A 60 29.69 -2.15 2.07
C SER A 60 30.62 -3.33 2.34
N ARG A 61 31.34 -3.80 1.31
CA ARG A 61 32.57 -4.56 1.58
C ARG A 61 33.58 -4.61 0.42
N ARG A 62 34.54 -3.70 0.57
CA ARG A 62 35.97 -3.74 0.15
C ARG A 62 36.32 -3.36 -1.28
#